data_AF-A0A7D9M1Z0-F1
#
_entry.id   AF-A0A7D9M1Z0-F1
#
_cell.length_a   1.000
_cell.length_b   1.000
_cell.length_c   1.000
_cell.angle_alpha   90.00
_cell.angle_beta   90.00
_cell.angle_gamma   90.00
#
_symmetry.space_group_name_H-M   'P 1'
#
loop_
_entity.id
_entity.type
_entity.pdbx_description
1 polymer ?
#
loop_
_entity_poly.entity_id
_entity_poly.type
_entity_poly.pdbx_seq_one_letter_code
_entity_poly.pdbx_strand_id
1 'polypeptide(L)'
;DLELWDSDPEEFDNEEIGESWRYQLRPSTEKLLLSLFKEFRPLVTPVIVNIITSVQNLPASEDFGILVQKEAVYNVAGLCSYDLFDEINFEEWFSQGLVKELQNKSPNYRIIRRRVIWLIGRWINVKLSPPYRPTLYEIIINLMNESEDLVVRLNASKTLQSAVDDFEFRTEEFLPYLEASVSLLFKLLCDAKECDTKMHILFVMSMVIERVGPKIRPYVASLAGYLPKLWIESEEHNMLRCSILTTLTFIVK
;
A
#
# COMPACT_ATOMS: atom_id res chain seq x y z
N ASP A 1 -10.39 -9.68 -12.82
CA ASP A 1 -9.43 -8.70 -12.23
C ASP A 1 -9.80 -7.27 -12.56
N LEU A 2 -9.46 -6.73 -13.74
CA LEU A 2 -9.73 -5.30 -14.01
C LEU A 2 -11.22 -4.98 -14.14
N GLU A 3 -12.01 -5.90 -14.70
CA GLU A 3 -13.48 -5.77 -14.69
C GLU A 3 -14.03 -5.79 -13.26
N LEU A 4 -13.45 -6.62 -12.37
CA LEU A 4 -13.82 -6.66 -10.95
C LEU A 4 -13.42 -5.35 -10.26
N TRP A 5 -12.22 -4.83 -10.51
CA TRP A 5 -11.80 -3.51 -10.02
C TRP A 5 -12.84 -2.45 -10.42
N ASP A 6 -13.28 -2.44 -11.67
CA ASP A 6 -14.26 -1.45 -12.15
C ASP A 6 -15.65 -1.60 -11.54
N SER A 7 -16.11 -2.82 -11.26
CA SER A 7 -17.43 -3.07 -10.68
C SER A 7 -17.45 -2.99 -9.15
N ASP A 8 -16.44 -3.56 -8.50
CA ASP A 8 -16.27 -3.67 -7.06
C ASP A 8 -14.78 -3.53 -6.68
N PRO A 9 -14.30 -2.28 -6.51
CA PRO A 9 -12.90 -2.02 -6.17
C PRO A 9 -12.49 -2.55 -4.79
N GLU A 10 -13.44 -2.64 -3.84
CA GLU A 10 -13.14 -3.13 -2.49
C GLU A 10 -13.02 -4.65 -2.48
N GLU A 11 -13.90 -5.37 -3.18
CA GLU A 11 -13.76 -6.81 -3.38
C GLU A 11 -12.42 -7.14 -4.06
N PHE A 12 -12.08 -6.41 -5.14
CA PHE A 12 -10.80 -6.57 -5.84
C PHE A 12 -9.57 -6.42 -4.94
N ASP A 13 -9.58 -5.45 -4.01
CA ASP A 13 -8.46 -5.22 -3.10
C ASP A 13 -8.41 -6.26 -1.94
N ASN A 14 -9.54 -6.88 -1.61
CA ASN A 14 -9.67 -7.91 -0.58
C ASN A 14 -9.33 -9.34 -1.05
N GLU A 15 -9.26 -9.62 -2.37
CA GLU A 15 -8.97 -10.96 -2.93
C GLU A 15 -7.63 -11.58 -2.49
N GLU A 16 -6.71 -10.80 -1.90
CA GLU A 16 -5.35 -11.25 -1.55
C GLU A 16 -5.21 -11.93 -0.16
N ILE A 17 -6.31 -12.24 0.55
CA ILE A 17 -6.25 -12.80 1.90
C ILE A 17 -6.29 -14.35 1.90
N GLY A 18 -5.30 -14.97 2.55
CA GLY A 18 -5.33 -16.40 2.92
C GLY A 18 -4.68 -17.36 1.91
N GLU A 19 -5.36 -18.46 1.59
CA GLU A 19 -4.84 -19.53 0.71
C GLU A 19 -5.32 -19.41 -0.75
N SER A 20 -5.55 -18.19 -1.23
CA SER A 20 -6.02 -17.90 -2.60
C SER A 20 -5.15 -18.54 -3.69
N TRP A 21 -3.85 -18.73 -3.43
CA TRP A 21 -2.89 -19.46 -4.28
C TRP A 21 -3.30 -20.89 -4.63
N ARG A 22 -4.26 -21.51 -3.93
CA ARG A 22 -4.79 -22.84 -4.28
C ARG A 22 -5.86 -22.80 -5.37
N TYR A 23 -6.49 -21.65 -5.59
CA TYR A 23 -7.70 -21.53 -6.40
C TYR A 23 -7.57 -20.49 -7.52
N GLN A 24 -6.62 -19.56 -7.41
CA GLN A 24 -6.45 -18.46 -8.36
C GLN A 24 -5.08 -18.49 -9.05
N LEU A 25 -5.08 -18.32 -10.37
CA LEU A 25 -3.89 -18.46 -11.22
C LEU A 25 -2.77 -17.48 -10.87
N ARG A 26 -3.07 -16.20 -10.62
CA ARG A 26 -2.05 -15.20 -10.27
C ARG A 26 -1.35 -15.58 -8.96
N PRO A 27 -2.04 -15.72 -7.82
CA PRO A 27 -1.41 -16.15 -6.57
C PRO A 27 -0.70 -17.51 -6.66
N SER A 28 -1.20 -18.46 -7.47
CA SER A 28 -0.47 -19.72 -7.74
C SER A 28 0.87 -19.49 -8.43
N THR A 29 0.89 -18.61 -9.44
CA THR A 29 2.10 -18.31 -10.23
C THR A 29 3.12 -17.54 -9.42
N GLU A 30 2.67 -16.60 -8.58
CA GLU A 30 3.52 -15.87 -7.63
C GLU A 30 4.18 -16.83 -6.63
N LYS A 31 3.41 -17.78 -6.08
CA LYS A 31 3.96 -18.79 -5.18
C LYS A 31 4.95 -19.72 -5.87
N LEU A 32 4.73 -20.08 -7.14
CA LEU A 32 5.68 -20.84 -7.93
C LEU A 32 6.98 -20.05 -8.13
N LEU A 33 6.90 -18.76 -8.49
CA LEU A 33 8.07 -17.90 -8.64
C LEU A 33 8.90 -17.83 -7.34
N LEU A 34 8.25 -17.59 -6.20
CA LEU A 34 8.93 -17.56 -4.90
C LEU A 34 9.58 -18.91 -4.56
N SER A 35 8.94 -20.02 -4.94
CA SER A 35 9.52 -21.36 -4.77
C SER A 35 10.74 -21.57 -5.67
N LEU A 36 10.71 -21.06 -6.91
CA LEU A 36 11.85 -21.11 -7.81
C LEU A 36 13.02 -20.26 -7.32
N PHE A 37 12.76 -19.07 -6.77
CA PHE A 37 13.79 -18.24 -6.14
C PHE A 37 14.47 -18.96 -4.98
N LYS A 38 13.67 -19.61 -4.11
CA LYS A 38 14.17 -20.34 -2.95
C LYS A 38 15.10 -21.49 -3.35
N GLU A 39 14.73 -22.27 -4.36
CA GLU A 39 15.48 -23.48 -4.75
C GLU A 39 16.60 -23.21 -5.77
N PHE A 40 16.44 -22.21 -6.64
CA PHE A 40 17.31 -21.97 -7.79
C PHE A 40 17.81 -20.52 -7.91
N ARG A 41 18.01 -19.83 -6.78
CA ARG A 41 18.39 -18.41 -6.72
C ARG A 41 19.47 -17.99 -7.74
N PRO A 42 20.62 -18.69 -7.89
CA PRO A 42 21.67 -18.25 -8.83
C PRO A 42 21.24 -18.26 -10.31
N LEU A 43 20.25 -19.09 -10.66
CA LEU A 43 19.72 -19.18 -12.03
C LEU A 43 18.59 -18.16 -12.26
N VAL A 44 17.73 -17.97 -11.25
CA VAL A 44 16.52 -17.12 -11.36
C VAL A 44 16.88 -15.64 -11.25
N THR A 45 17.78 -15.27 -10.34
CA THR A 45 18.17 -13.88 -10.07
C THR A 45 18.56 -13.10 -11.33
N PRO A 46 19.54 -13.54 -12.16
CA PRO A 46 19.93 -12.77 -13.34
C PRO A 46 18.80 -12.60 -14.36
N VAL A 47 17.90 -13.58 -14.48
CA VAL A 47 16.74 -13.51 -15.38
C VAL A 47 15.77 -12.42 -14.90
N ILE A 48 15.47 -12.40 -13.61
CA ILE A 48 14.51 -11.46 -13.02
C ILE A 48 15.08 -10.04 -13.00
N VAL A 49 16.36 -9.87 -12.68
CA VAL A 49 17.05 -8.57 -12.76
C VAL A 49 17.00 -8.02 -14.19
N ASN A 50 17.25 -8.85 -15.20
CA ASN A 50 17.14 -8.43 -16.60
C ASN A 50 15.72 -8.00 -16.97
N ILE A 51 14.70 -8.76 -16.53
CA ILE A 51 13.29 -8.41 -16.76
C ILE A 51 12.93 -7.07 -16.11
N ILE A 52 13.35 -6.84 -14.86
CA ILE A 52 13.10 -5.57 -14.16
C ILE A 52 13.81 -4.41 -14.87
N THR A 53 15.07 -4.58 -15.23
CA THR A 53 15.86 -3.56 -15.93
C THR A 53 15.24 -3.19 -17.28
N SER A 54 14.62 -4.17 -17.97
CA SER A 54 13.97 -3.93 -19.27
C SER A 54 12.76 -2.98 -19.19
N VAL A 55 12.10 -2.87 -18.03
CA VAL A 55 10.94 -1.99 -17.85
C VAL A 55 11.25 -0.69 -17.11
N GLN A 56 12.37 -0.61 -16.38
CA GLN A 56 12.78 0.59 -15.64
C GLN A 56 12.99 1.81 -16.56
N ASN A 57 13.43 1.57 -17.79
CA ASN A 57 13.76 2.62 -18.76
C ASN A 57 12.69 2.80 -19.86
N LEU A 58 11.55 2.12 -19.75
CA LEU A 58 10.47 2.31 -20.73
C LEU A 58 9.83 3.68 -20.53
N PRO A 59 9.63 4.46 -21.61
CA PRO A 59 8.90 5.71 -21.52
C PRO A 59 7.46 5.47 -21.05
N ALA A 60 6.84 6.50 -20.49
CA ALA A 60 5.42 6.46 -20.17
C ALA A 60 4.63 6.12 -21.45
N SER A 61 3.75 5.13 -21.33
CA SER A 61 2.91 4.66 -22.42
C SER A 61 1.47 4.54 -21.91
N GLU A 62 0.51 4.86 -22.76
CA GLU A 62 -0.90 4.56 -22.51
C GLU A 62 -1.34 3.26 -23.18
N ASP A 63 -0.42 2.57 -23.88
CA ASP A 63 -0.68 1.24 -24.42
C ASP A 63 -0.94 0.26 -23.27
N PHE A 64 -2.12 -0.34 -23.32
CA PHE A 64 -2.61 -1.21 -22.26
C PHE A 64 -1.74 -2.47 -22.10
N GLY A 65 -1.21 -3.03 -23.18
CA GLY A 65 -0.31 -4.18 -23.13
C GLY A 65 0.99 -3.85 -22.39
N ILE A 66 1.55 -2.68 -22.67
CA ILE A 66 2.74 -2.17 -21.96
C ILE A 66 2.44 -1.93 -20.48
N LEU A 67 1.29 -1.34 -20.15
CA LEU A 67 0.89 -1.09 -18.76
C LEU A 67 0.78 -2.38 -17.95
N VAL A 68 0.09 -3.39 -18.48
CA VAL A 68 -0.09 -4.68 -17.80
C VAL A 68 1.24 -5.44 -17.69
N GLN A 69 2.09 -5.39 -18.72
CA GLN A 69 3.42 -6.00 -18.65
C GLN A 69 4.26 -5.34 -17.55
N LYS A 70 4.28 -4.01 -17.49
CA LYS A 70 5.02 -3.25 -16.49
C LYS A 70 4.50 -3.51 -15.08
N GLU A 71 3.17 -3.59 -14.92
CA GLU A 71 2.51 -3.97 -13.67
C GLU A 71 2.98 -5.35 -13.19
N ALA A 72 3.01 -6.35 -14.08
CA ALA A 72 3.45 -7.70 -13.74
C ALA A 72 4.92 -7.75 -13.31
N VAL A 73 5.79 -6.99 -13.98
CA VAL A 73 7.21 -6.92 -13.62
C VAL A 73 7.42 -6.19 -12.28
N TYR A 74 6.64 -5.14 -12.00
CA TYR A 74 6.68 -4.45 -10.71
C TYR A 74 6.14 -5.33 -9.58
N ASN A 75 5.15 -6.18 -9.86
CA ASN A 75 4.69 -7.18 -8.91
C ASN A 75 5.83 -8.14 -8.52
N VAL A 76 6.54 -8.69 -9.52
CA VAL A 76 7.72 -9.54 -9.30
C VAL A 76 8.78 -8.83 -8.45
N ALA A 77 9.11 -7.57 -8.76
CA ALA A 77 10.09 -6.79 -8.01
C ALA A 77 9.69 -6.61 -6.53
N GLY A 78 8.39 -6.49 -6.22
CA GLY A 78 7.91 -6.36 -4.85
C GLY A 78 7.87 -7.68 -4.09
N LEU A 79 7.42 -8.76 -4.76
CA LEU A 79 7.37 -10.11 -4.20
C LEU A 79 8.77 -10.61 -3.79
N CYS A 80 9.77 -10.33 -4.64
CA CYS A 80 11.14 -10.82 -4.48
C CYS A 80 12.09 -9.77 -3.84
N SER A 81 11.55 -8.76 -3.15
CA SER A 81 12.32 -7.68 -2.52
C SER A 81 13.47 -8.19 -1.63
N TYR A 82 13.19 -9.15 -0.74
CA TYR A 82 14.20 -9.77 0.13
C TYR A 82 15.24 -10.62 -0.61
N ASP A 83 14.96 -11.09 -1.82
CA ASP A 83 15.91 -11.86 -2.62
C ASP A 83 16.75 -10.95 -3.54
N LEU A 84 16.23 -9.78 -3.87
CA LEU A 84 16.79 -8.86 -4.86
C LEU A 84 17.44 -7.60 -4.27
N PHE A 85 17.41 -7.42 -2.95
CA PHE A 85 17.89 -6.18 -2.34
C PHE A 85 19.36 -5.87 -2.63
N ASP A 86 20.23 -6.88 -2.78
CA ASP A 86 21.63 -6.68 -3.16
C ASP A 86 21.83 -6.44 -4.66
N GLU A 87 20.87 -6.83 -5.48
CA GLU A 87 20.96 -6.84 -6.94
C GLU A 87 20.34 -5.59 -7.58
N ILE A 88 19.39 -4.95 -6.88
CA ILE A 88 18.65 -3.78 -7.36
C ILE A 88 19.03 -2.56 -6.53
N ASN A 89 19.44 -1.48 -7.21
CA ASN A 89 19.57 -0.17 -6.59
C ASN A 89 18.19 0.48 -6.43
N PHE A 90 17.42 0.03 -5.43
CA PHE A 90 16.04 0.46 -5.25
C PHE A 90 15.90 1.96 -4.94
N GLU A 91 16.84 2.55 -4.21
CA GLU A 91 16.79 3.98 -3.84
C GLU A 91 16.97 4.90 -5.06
N GLU A 92 17.87 4.52 -5.97
CA GLU A 92 18.01 5.18 -7.27
C GLU A 92 16.76 5.00 -8.11
N TRP A 93 16.23 3.78 -8.18
CA TRP A 93 15.01 3.52 -8.94
C TRP A 93 13.79 4.25 -8.37
N PHE A 94 13.66 4.32 -7.04
CA PHE A 94 12.64 5.07 -6.34
C PHE A 94 12.67 6.54 -6.76
N SER A 95 13.82 7.20 -6.61
CA SER A 95 13.99 8.62 -6.85
C SER A 95 13.95 9.03 -8.32
N GLN A 96 14.54 8.23 -9.20
CA GLN A 96 14.70 8.60 -10.62
C GLN A 96 13.62 8.02 -11.53
N GLY A 97 12.92 6.95 -11.11
CA GLY A 97 11.92 6.22 -11.89
C GLY A 97 10.54 6.24 -11.23
N LEU A 98 10.38 5.50 -10.14
CA LEU A 98 9.06 5.24 -9.53
C LEU A 98 8.31 6.52 -9.14
N VAL A 99 8.99 7.53 -8.60
CA VAL A 99 8.36 8.82 -8.28
C VAL A 99 7.75 9.47 -9.54
N LYS A 100 8.41 9.39 -10.69
CA LYS A 100 7.92 9.96 -11.96
C LYS A 100 6.70 9.20 -12.49
N GLU A 101 6.69 7.87 -12.34
CA GLU A 101 5.55 7.03 -12.70
C GLU A 101 4.28 7.48 -11.98
N LEU A 102 4.40 7.78 -10.68
CA LEU A 102 3.28 8.18 -9.83
C LEU A 102 2.72 9.57 -10.18
N GLN A 103 3.48 10.41 -10.88
CA GLN A 103 3.04 11.73 -11.32
C GLN A 103 2.12 11.67 -12.54
N ASN A 104 2.06 10.55 -13.27
CA ASN A 104 1.18 10.43 -14.43
C ASN A 104 -0.29 10.27 -13.98
N LYS A 105 -1.09 11.30 -14.26
CA LYS A 105 -2.50 11.40 -13.91
C LYS A 105 -3.47 10.86 -14.95
N SER A 106 -2.97 10.22 -16.02
CA SER A 106 -3.83 9.53 -16.98
C SER A 106 -4.70 8.48 -16.26
N PRO A 107 -6.00 8.36 -16.58
CA PRO A 107 -6.91 7.42 -15.92
C PRO A 107 -6.41 5.98 -15.99
N ASN A 108 -5.92 5.55 -17.15
CA ASN A 108 -5.40 4.19 -17.36
C ASN A 108 -4.12 3.92 -16.54
N TYR A 109 -3.40 4.97 -16.15
CA TYR A 109 -2.20 4.84 -15.33
C TYR A 109 -2.49 4.47 -13.88
N ARG A 110 -3.76 4.43 -13.43
CA ARG A 110 -4.13 3.96 -12.08
C ARG A 110 -3.59 2.56 -11.78
N ILE A 111 -3.47 1.70 -12.80
CA ILE A 111 -2.89 0.35 -12.71
C ILE A 111 -1.44 0.44 -12.23
N ILE A 112 -0.65 1.31 -12.85
CA ILE A 112 0.75 1.55 -12.49
C ILE A 112 0.83 2.28 -11.15
N ARG A 113 0.00 3.30 -10.90
CA ARG A 113 0.02 4.01 -9.61
C ARG A 113 -0.25 3.08 -8.44
N ARG A 114 -1.28 2.21 -8.53
CA ARG A 114 -1.57 1.17 -7.54
C ARG A 114 -0.35 0.27 -7.34
N ARG A 115 0.20 -0.27 -8.43
CA ARG A 115 1.28 -1.25 -8.31
C ARG A 115 2.59 -0.65 -7.82
N VAL A 116 2.91 0.58 -8.21
CA VAL A 116 4.11 1.28 -7.78
C VAL A 116 4.03 1.64 -6.30
N ILE A 117 2.89 2.14 -5.80
CA ILE A 117 2.77 2.43 -4.36
C ILE A 117 2.87 1.16 -3.52
N TRP A 118 2.23 0.08 -3.97
CA TRP A 118 2.39 -1.26 -3.36
C TRP A 118 3.85 -1.73 -3.37
N LEU A 119 4.54 -1.61 -4.52
CA LEU A 119 5.95 -1.97 -4.66
C LEU A 119 6.81 -1.19 -3.67
N ILE A 120 6.61 0.12 -3.55
CA ILE A 120 7.31 0.95 -2.58
C ILE A 120 7.09 0.38 -1.17
N GLY A 121 5.86 0.10 -0.78
CA GLY A 121 5.54 -0.53 0.51
C GLY A 121 6.32 -1.81 0.79
N ARG A 122 6.54 -2.67 -0.21
CA ARG A 122 7.34 -3.90 -0.09
C ARG A 122 8.82 -3.65 0.18
N TRP A 123 9.35 -2.50 -0.23
CA TRP A 123 10.77 -2.19 -0.15
C TRP A 123 11.15 -1.27 1.02
N ILE A 124 10.17 -0.63 1.69
CA ILE A 124 10.41 0.28 2.83
C ILE A 124 11.30 -0.39 3.88
N ASN A 125 10.92 -1.59 4.32
CA ASN A 125 11.60 -2.32 5.40
C ASN A 125 12.76 -3.20 4.88
N VAL A 126 13.15 -3.03 3.61
CA VAL A 126 14.18 -3.82 2.94
C VAL A 126 15.36 -2.94 2.54
N LYS A 127 15.10 -1.89 1.75
CA LYS A 127 16.15 -1.03 1.20
C LYS A 127 15.61 0.36 0.84
N LEU A 128 15.16 1.11 1.84
CA LEU A 128 14.78 2.53 1.70
C LEU A 128 15.21 3.34 2.92
N SER A 129 16.35 4.01 2.82
CA SER A 129 16.96 4.74 3.93
C SER A 129 16.16 5.98 4.37
N PRO A 130 16.38 6.47 5.60
CA PRO A 130 15.66 7.61 6.17
C PRO A 130 15.61 8.89 5.31
N PRO A 131 16.64 9.29 4.53
CA PRO A 131 16.57 10.49 3.68
C PRO A 131 15.44 10.50 2.64
N TYR A 132 14.89 9.33 2.27
CA TYR A 132 13.80 9.22 1.31
C TYR A 132 12.40 9.34 1.96
N ARG A 133 12.31 9.38 3.29
CA ARG A 133 11.03 9.38 4.03
C ARG A 133 10.15 10.60 3.77
N PRO A 134 10.67 11.83 3.70
CA PRO A 134 9.84 13.00 3.34
C PRO A 134 9.11 12.79 2.01
N THR A 135 9.84 12.37 0.96
CA THR A 135 9.27 12.07 -0.36
C THR A 135 8.26 10.93 -0.30
N LEU A 136 8.54 9.87 0.47
CA LEU A 136 7.62 8.76 0.67
C LEU A 136 6.28 9.24 1.27
N TYR A 137 6.32 10.05 2.34
CA TYR A 137 5.09 10.55 2.98
C TYR A 137 4.29 11.47 2.07
N GLU A 138 4.96 12.34 1.30
CA GLU A 138 4.31 13.18 0.28
C GLU A 138 3.61 12.35 -0.78
N ILE A 139 4.26 11.29 -1.27
CA ILE A 139 3.67 10.35 -2.24
C ILE A 139 2.43 9.68 -1.66
N ILE A 140 2.51 9.13 -0.45
CA ILE A 140 1.39 8.44 0.20
C ILE A 140 0.21 9.41 0.36
N ILE A 141 0.43 10.61 0.88
CA ILE A 141 -0.62 11.64 1.03
C ILE A 141 -1.25 11.97 -0.32
N ASN A 142 -0.44 12.19 -1.36
CA ASN A 142 -0.94 12.52 -2.69
C ASN A 142 -1.79 11.40 -3.28
N LEU A 143 -1.44 10.13 -3.03
CA LEU A 143 -2.16 8.97 -3.55
C LEU A 143 -3.37 8.56 -2.72
N MET A 144 -3.45 8.95 -1.44
CA MET A 144 -4.65 8.77 -0.61
C MET A 144 -5.75 9.81 -0.87
N ASN A 145 -5.46 10.85 -1.66
CA ASN A 145 -6.40 11.92 -1.98
C ASN A 145 -7.67 11.38 -2.67
N GLU A 146 -8.82 12.01 -2.41
CA GLU A 146 -10.12 11.66 -2.99
C GLU A 146 -10.16 11.74 -4.52
N SER A 147 -9.25 12.49 -5.15
CA SER A 147 -9.13 12.54 -6.61
C SER A 147 -8.55 11.27 -7.24
N GLU A 148 -7.96 10.38 -6.45
CA GLU A 148 -7.38 9.12 -6.91
C GLU A 148 -8.39 7.97 -6.87
N ASP A 149 -8.11 6.94 -7.66
CA ASP A 149 -8.90 5.71 -7.68
C ASP A 149 -8.89 5.02 -6.30
N LEU A 150 -10.02 4.45 -5.88
CA LEU A 150 -10.18 3.87 -4.55
C LEU A 150 -9.13 2.81 -4.25
N VAL A 151 -8.79 1.94 -5.20
CA VAL A 151 -7.80 0.87 -4.99
C VAL A 151 -6.39 1.46 -4.84
N VAL A 152 -6.09 2.56 -5.54
CA VAL A 152 -4.84 3.31 -5.35
C VAL A 152 -4.77 3.87 -3.93
N ARG A 153 -5.87 4.47 -3.44
CA ARG A 153 -5.96 5.03 -2.08
C ARG A 153 -5.78 3.95 -1.01
N LEU A 154 -6.39 2.78 -1.19
CA LEU A 154 -6.24 1.62 -0.28
C LEU A 154 -4.80 1.07 -0.28
N ASN A 155 -4.14 1.00 -1.44
CA ASN A 155 -2.74 0.57 -1.51
C ASN A 155 -1.79 1.62 -0.90
N ALA A 156 -2.13 2.91 -1.00
CA ALA A 156 -1.41 3.97 -0.30
C ALA A 156 -1.57 3.88 1.23
N SER A 157 -2.77 3.56 1.74
CA SER A 157 -2.95 3.34 3.20
C SER A 157 -2.19 2.11 3.70
N LYS A 158 -2.16 1.01 2.94
CA LYS A 158 -1.32 -0.17 3.22
C LYS A 158 0.17 0.20 3.25
N THR A 159 0.60 1.08 2.36
CA THR A 159 1.99 1.55 2.31
C THR A 159 2.32 2.47 3.48
N LEU A 160 1.38 3.31 3.92
CA LEU A 160 1.52 4.08 5.16
C LEU A 160 1.70 3.17 6.37
N GLN A 161 0.92 2.08 6.44
CA GLN A 161 1.07 1.07 7.48
C GLN A 161 2.52 0.55 7.54
N SER A 162 3.08 0.12 6.40
CA SER A 162 4.48 -0.33 6.33
C SER A 162 5.47 0.76 6.74
N ALA A 163 5.20 2.02 6.36
CA ALA A 163 6.06 3.15 6.70
C ALA A 163 6.08 3.49 8.20
N VAL A 164 4.95 3.30 8.90
CA VAL A 164 4.86 3.55 10.35
C VAL A 164 5.30 2.35 11.18
N ASP A 165 5.13 1.12 10.67
CA ASP A 165 5.59 -0.10 11.31
C ASP A 165 7.12 -0.29 11.25
N ASP A 166 7.77 0.45 10.37
CA ASP A 166 9.22 0.37 10.20
C ASP A 166 9.98 0.71 11.49
N PHE A 167 11.06 -0.03 11.72
CA PHE A 167 11.92 0.12 12.90
C PHE A 167 12.67 1.47 12.89
N GLU A 168 12.97 2.01 11.70
CA GLU A 168 13.63 3.31 11.54
C GLU A 168 12.67 4.50 11.64
N PHE A 169 11.35 4.27 11.75
CA PHE A 169 10.38 5.36 11.78
C PHE A 169 10.63 6.32 12.95
N ARG A 170 10.69 7.61 12.60
CA ARG A 170 10.88 8.73 13.53
C ARG A 170 9.62 9.59 13.55
N THR A 171 8.97 9.66 14.71
CA THR A 171 7.75 10.47 14.89
C THR A 171 7.96 11.92 14.47
N GLU A 172 9.09 12.54 14.86
CA GLU A 172 9.37 13.96 14.54
C GLU A 172 9.41 14.25 13.04
N GLU A 173 9.93 13.31 12.24
CA GLU A 173 10.00 13.45 10.77
C GLU A 173 8.62 13.26 10.12
N PHE A 174 7.73 12.53 10.77
CA PHE A 174 6.36 12.30 10.29
C PHE A 174 5.37 13.40 10.69
N LEU A 175 5.65 14.21 11.73
CA LEU A 175 4.74 15.24 12.21
C LEU A 175 4.22 16.21 11.14
N PRO A 176 5.03 16.69 10.18
CA PRO A 176 4.54 17.57 9.11
C PRO A 176 3.45 16.93 8.23
N TYR A 177 3.38 15.60 8.21
CA TYR A 177 2.50 14.79 7.36
C TYR A 177 1.32 14.21 8.13
N LEU A 178 1.31 14.34 9.46
CA LEU A 178 0.39 13.67 10.36
C LEU A 178 -1.07 14.08 10.13
N GLU A 179 -1.34 15.37 10.12
CA GLU A 179 -2.70 15.90 9.98
C GLU A 179 -3.33 15.45 8.67
N ALA A 180 -2.60 15.59 7.56
CA ALA A 180 -3.04 15.17 6.24
C ALA A 180 -3.30 13.65 6.20
N SER A 181 -2.38 12.86 6.76
CA SER A 181 -2.53 11.40 6.81
C SER A 181 -3.76 10.96 7.59
N VAL A 182 -3.98 11.50 8.79
CA VAL A 182 -5.16 11.17 9.62
C VAL A 182 -6.45 11.63 8.94
N SER A 183 -6.47 12.84 8.37
CA SER A 183 -7.64 13.33 7.66
C SER A 183 -7.99 12.48 6.43
N LEU A 184 -6.99 12.06 5.65
CA LEU A 184 -7.20 11.25 4.45
C LEU A 184 -7.61 9.81 4.79
N LEU A 185 -7.01 9.20 5.82
CA LEU A 185 -7.45 7.91 6.34
C LEU A 185 -8.90 7.97 6.85
N PHE A 186 -9.28 9.03 7.54
CA PHE A 186 -10.66 9.22 7.99
C PHE A 186 -11.65 9.33 6.83
N LYS A 187 -11.30 10.10 5.79
CA LYS A 187 -12.12 10.20 4.57
C LYS A 187 -12.24 8.85 3.86
N LEU A 188 -11.12 8.12 3.74
CA LEU A 188 -11.10 6.78 3.15
C LEU A 188 -11.98 5.80 3.95
N LEU A 189 -11.99 5.90 5.29
CA LEU A 189 -12.87 5.11 6.16
C LEU A 189 -14.35 5.41 5.90
N CYS A 190 -14.70 6.68 5.68
CA CYS A 190 -16.06 7.09 5.36
C CYS A 190 -16.51 6.64 3.96
N ASP A 191 -15.59 6.60 3.00
CA ASP A 191 -15.86 6.17 1.62
C ASP A 191 -16.02 4.65 1.49
N ALA A 192 -15.33 3.89 2.36
CA ALA A 192 -15.37 2.43 2.35
C ALA A 192 -16.75 1.88 2.72
N LYS A 193 -17.16 0.83 2.01
CA LYS A 193 -18.44 0.12 2.21
C LYS A 193 -18.22 -1.22 2.88
N GLU A 194 -17.19 -1.94 2.48
CA GLU A 194 -16.92 -3.29 2.97
C GLU A 194 -16.35 -3.29 4.38
N CYS A 195 -16.78 -4.26 5.19
CA CYS A 195 -16.36 -4.37 6.58
C CYS A 195 -14.85 -4.64 6.69
N ASP A 196 -14.31 -5.51 5.84
CA ASP A 196 -12.89 -5.84 5.84
C ASP A 196 -12.03 -4.61 5.47
N THR A 197 -12.48 -3.83 4.48
CA THR A 197 -11.83 -2.56 4.11
C THR A 197 -11.83 -1.57 5.28
N LYS A 198 -12.98 -1.38 5.95
CA LYS A 198 -13.07 -0.52 7.15
C LYS A 198 -12.17 -1.01 8.28
N MET A 199 -12.12 -2.32 8.53
CA MET A 199 -11.25 -2.91 9.54
C MET A 199 -9.79 -2.64 9.25
N HIS A 200 -9.37 -2.78 7.99
CA HIS A 200 -8.00 -2.49 7.59
C HIS A 200 -7.65 -1.02 7.80
N ILE A 201 -8.50 -0.08 7.37
CA ILE A 201 -8.26 1.36 7.55
C ILE A 201 -8.18 1.73 9.04
N LEU A 202 -9.07 1.20 9.87
CA LEU A 202 -9.02 1.40 11.33
C LEU A 202 -7.73 0.85 11.96
N PHE A 203 -7.23 -0.27 11.45
CA PHE A 203 -5.96 -0.83 11.89
C PHE A 203 -4.79 0.11 11.56
N VAL A 204 -4.71 0.64 10.33
CA VAL A 204 -3.69 1.62 9.95
C VAL A 204 -3.79 2.88 10.83
N MET A 205 -5.00 3.40 11.06
CA MET A 205 -5.20 4.54 11.96
C MET A 205 -4.73 4.23 13.38
N SER A 206 -5.02 3.04 13.90
CA SER A 206 -4.56 2.61 15.23
C SER A 206 -3.03 2.59 15.34
N MET A 207 -2.34 2.07 14.32
CA MET A 207 -0.87 2.10 14.28
C MET A 207 -0.31 3.51 14.26
N VAL A 208 -0.91 4.43 13.48
CA VAL A 208 -0.51 5.84 13.47
C VAL A 208 -0.70 6.47 14.85
N ILE A 209 -1.85 6.24 15.49
CA ILE A 209 -2.16 6.76 16.84
C ILE A 209 -1.12 6.25 17.85
N GLU A 210 -0.81 4.95 17.83
CA GLU A 210 0.16 4.33 18.73
C GLU A 210 1.58 4.89 18.53
N ARG A 211 2.06 4.97 17.28
CA ARG A 211 3.43 5.41 16.96
C ARG A 211 3.66 6.89 17.22
N VAL A 212 2.62 7.72 17.10
CA VAL A 212 2.69 9.17 17.33
C VAL A 212 2.45 9.52 18.80
N GLY A 213 1.68 8.70 19.52
CA GLY A 213 1.37 8.92 20.92
C GLY A 213 0.60 10.23 21.16
N PRO A 214 0.88 10.97 22.26
CA PRO A 214 0.06 12.12 22.68
C PRO A 214 -0.09 13.25 21.64
N LYS A 215 0.82 13.35 20.67
CA LYS A 215 0.78 14.36 19.60
C LYS A 215 -0.40 14.16 18.63
N ILE A 216 -1.07 13.00 18.67
CA ILE A 216 -2.22 12.68 17.83
C ILE A 216 -3.51 13.42 18.24
N ARG A 217 -3.61 13.87 19.50
CA ARG A 217 -4.83 14.40 20.12
C ARG A 217 -5.56 15.50 19.30
N PRO A 218 -4.86 16.47 18.67
CA PRO A 218 -5.53 17.50 17.87
C PRO A 218 -6.28 16.95 16.64
N TYR A 219 -5.92 15.75 16.17
CA TYR A 219 -6.31 15.24 14.85
C TYR A 219 -7.36 14.12 14.90
N VAL A 220 -7.65 13.54 16.07
CA VAL A 220 -8.54 12.36 16.22
C VAL A 220 -9.97 12.69 16.63
N ALA A 221 -10.32 13.96 16.81
CA ALA A 221 -11.66 14.35 17.24
C ALA A 221 -12.76 13.85 16.27
N SER A 222 -12.53 13.99 14.95
CA SER A 222 -13.45 13.51 13.92
C SER A 222 -13.63 11.99 13.95
N LEU A 223 -12.53 11.25 14.11
CA LEU A 223 -12.55 9.79 14.25
C LEU A 223 -13.33 9.39 15.51
N ALA A 224 -13.00 9.97 16.67
CA ALA A 224 -13.66 9.67 17.94
C ALA A 224 -15.18 9.95 17.91
N GLY A 225 -15.60 11.01 17.20
CA GLY A 225 -17.02 11.30 16.99
C GLY A 225 -17.73 10.36 16.01
N TYR A 226 -16.99 9.72 15.10
CA TYR A 226 -17.53 8.79 14.10
C TYR A 226 -17.66 7.35 14.63
N LEU A 227 -16.71 6.88 15.45
CA LEU A 227 -16.69 5.50 15.95
C LEU A 227 -18.00 5.02 16.62
N PRO A 228 -18.72 5.84 17.42
CA PRO A 228 -20.02 5.44 17.96
C PRO A 228 -21.09 5.19 16.88
N LYS A 229 -21.07 5.95 15.78
CA LYS A 229 -21.99 5.73 14.66
C LYS A 229 -21.64 4.42 13.96
N LEU A 230 -20.35 4.21 13.68
CA LEU A 230 -19.85 2.99 13.06
C LEU A 230 -20.14 1.75 13.92
N TRP A 231 -20.13 1.88 15.25
CA TRP A 231 -20.50 0.80 16.18
C TRP A 231 -21.96 0.35 16.04
N ILE A 232 -22.86 1.31 15.80
CA ILE A 232 -24.29 1.03 15.57
C ILE A 232 -24.46 0.39 14.20
N GLU A 233 -23.80 0.92 13.16
CA GLU A 233 -23.86 0.38 11.79
C GLU A 233 -23.28 -1.05 11.69
N SER A 234 -22.34 -1.41 12.56
CA SER A 234 -21.68 -2.72 12.60
C SER A 234 -22.38 -3.74 13.51
N GLU A 235 -23.70 -3.61 13.73
CA GLU A 235 -24.44 -4.46 14.68
C GLU A 235 -24.24 -5.96 14.47
N GLU A 236 -24.28 -6.37 13.20
CA GLU A 236 -24.11 -7.77 12.77
C GLU A 236 -22.63 -8.16 12.53
N HIS A 237 -21.68 -7.21 12.65
CA HIS A 237 -20.29 -7.39 12.27
C HIS A 237 -19.35 -7.34 13.49
N ASN A 238 -19.27 -8.46 14.22
CA ASN A 238 -18.49 -8.57 15.45
C ASN A 238 -17.00 -8.25 15.29
N MET A 239 -16.38 -8.62 14.18
CA MET A 239 -14.96 -8.34 13.95
C MET A 239 -14.70 -6.83 13.76
N LEU A 240 -15.60 -6.13 13.06
CA LEU A 240 -15.52 -4.67 12.92
C LEU A 240 -15.70 -3.98 14.28
N ARG A 241 -16.61 -4.48 15.12
CA ARG A 241 -16.76 -4.02 16.51
C ARG A 241 -15.46 -4.18 17.34
N CYS A 242 -14.74 -5.29 17.19
CA CYS A 242 -13.43 -5.47 17.83
C CYS A 242 -12.40 -4.43 17.36
N SER A 243 -12.36 -4.14 16.05
CA SER A 243 -11.47 -3.12 15.47
C SER A 243 -11.81 -1.71 15.99
N ILE A 244 -13.09 -1.38 16.13
CA ILE A 244 -13.55 -0.11 16.72
C ILE A 244 -13.08 0.02 18.18
N LEU A 245 -13.27 -1.02 19.00
CA LEU A 245 -12.84 -1.00 20.39
C LEU A 245 -11.32 -0.86 20.53
N THR A 246 -10.57 -1.57 19.69
CA THR A 246 -9.10 -1.46 19.62
C THR A 246 -8.70 -0.02 19.32
N THR A 247 -9.32 0.59 18.30
CA THR A 247 -9.06 1.98 17.92
C THR A 247 -9.37 2.95 19.08
N LEU A 248 -10.51 2.78 19.76
CA LEU A 248 -10.89 3.58 20.92
C LEU A 248 -9.86 3.46 22.06
N THR A 249 -9.34 2.26 22.33
CA THR A 249 -8.31 2.10 23.37
C THR A 249 -7.02 2.85 23.05
N PHE A 250 -6.65 3.00 21.79
CA PHE A 250 -5.50 3.81 21.40
C PHE A 250 -5.76 5.31 21.51
N ILE A 251 -6.99 5.78 21.24
CA ILE A 251 -7.36 7.20 21.38
C ILE A 251 -7.34 7.66 22.84
N VAL A 252 -7.73 6.79 23.77
CA VAL A 252 -7.88 7.12 25.20
C VAL A 252 -6.56 7.05 25.97
N LYS A 253 -5.59 6.27 25.50
CA LYS A 253 -4.24 6.19 26.10
C LYS A 253 -3.45 7.49 25.92
#